data_AF-A0A419NCF1-F1
#
_entry.id   AF-A0A419NCF1-F1
#
_cell.length_a   1.000
_cell.length_b   1.000
_cell.length_c   1.000
_cell.angle_alpha   90.00
_cell.angle_beta   90.00
_cell.angle_gamma   90.00
#
_symmetry.space_group_name_H-M   'P 1'
#
loop_
_entity.id
_entity.type
_entity.pdbx_description
1 polymer ?
#
loop_
_entity_poly.entity_id
_entity_poly.type
_entity_poly.pdbx_seq_one_letter_code
_entity_poly.pdbx_strand_id
1 'polypeptide(L)'
;MQLKILGVGNRPLLSARIKNLDLDGDAGLINWSAVCRKLDVKRSTFLSKVASVGLEAAILHYTTLKKQRDVLATMPEKDAAAFLAACNANISNNATH
;
A
#
# COMPACT_ATOMS: atom_id res chain seq x y z
N MET A 1 19.50 3.78 -1.89
CA MET A 1 20.27 3.80 -0.62
C MET A 1 21.45 4.76 -0.76
N GLN A 2 22.10 5.19 0.33
CA GLN A 2 23.31 6.02 0.27
C GLN A 2 24.42 5.40 1.10
N LEU A 3 25.55 5.11 0.44
CA LEU A 3 26.79 4.70 1.10
C LEU A 3 27.70 5.94 1.18
N LYS A 4 28.22 6.20 2.38
CA LYS A 4 29.13 7.32 2.65
C LYS A 4 30.45 6.76 3.18
N ILE A 5 31.56 7.19 2.58
CA ILE A 5 32.89 7.00 3.14
C ILE A 5 33.26 8.32 3.82
N LEU A 6 33.53 8.24 5.11
CA LEU A 6 33.83 9.39 5.96
C LEU A 6 35.33 9.44 6.26
N GLY A 7 35.89 10.66 6.24
CA GLY A 7 37.24 10.94 6.69
C GLY A 7 37.28 11.40 8.15
N VAL A 8 38.48 11.78 8.60
CA VAL A 8 38.71 12.27 9.96
C VAL A 8 37.87 13.52 10.22
N GLY A 9 37.18 13.58 11.36
CA GLY A 9 36.26 14.68 11.69
C GLY A 9 34.89 14.60 10.99
N ASN A 10 34.45 13.42 10.56
CA ASN A 10 33.14 13.18 9.95
C ASN A 10 32.90 13.95 8.63
N ARG A 11 33.97 14.37 7.95
CA ARG A 11 33.88 14.99 6.62
C ARG A 11 33.62 13.92 5.57
N PRO A 12 32.60 14.05 4.71
CA PRO A 12 32.33 13.09 3.65
C PRO A 12 33.44 13.16 2.60
N LEU A 13 34.16 12.06 2.41
CA LEU A 13 35.21 11.93 1.38
C LEU A 13 34.61 11.46 0.06
N LEU A 14 33.65 10.54 0.13
CA LEU A 14 32.91 10.05 -1.03
C LEU A 14 31.47 9.76 -0.63
N SER A 15 30.52 10.24 -1.42
CA SER A 15 29.13 9.84 -1.30
C SER A 15 28.62 9.30 -2.63
N ALA A 16 28.30 8.00 -2.65
CA ALA A 16 27.68 7.38 -3.80
C ALA A 16 26.19 7.22 -3.54
N ARG A 17 25.36 7.82 -4.39
CA ARG A 17 23.92 7.57 -4.39
C ARG A 17 23.68 6.29 -5.19
N ILE A 18 23.44 5.20 -4.49
CA ILE A 18 23.06 3.94 -5.11
C ILE A 18 21.60 4.10 -5.54
N LYS A 19 21.43 4.41 -6.83
CA LYS A 19 20.20 4.05 -7.55
C LYS A 19 20.14 2.53 -7.48
N ASN A 20 19.00 1.99 -7.08
CA ASN A 20 18.83 0.55 -6.95
C ASN A 20 19.26 -0.07 -8.30
N LEU A 21 20.21 -1.01 -8.18
CA LEU A 21 20.77 -1.88 -9.20
C LEU A 21 20.00 -1.86 -10.53
N ASP A 22 20.68 -1.45 -11.60
CA ASP A 22 20.31 -1.73 -12.99
C ASP A 22 20.10 -3.25 -13.13
N LEU A 23 18.87 -3.69 -12.94
CA LEU A 23 18.40 -5.01 -13.37
C LEU A 23 17.85 -4.80 -14.77
N ASP A 24 18.72 -5.03 -15.75
CA ASP A 24 18.33 -5.16 -17.15
C ASP A 24 17.18 -6.17 -17.26
N GLY A 25 16.01 -5.68 -17.69
CA GLY A 25 14.87 -6.51 -18.09
C GLY A 25 14.01 -7.05 -16.94
N ASP A 26 12.86 -6.42 -16.74
CA ASP A 26 11.61 -7.04 -16.28
C ASP A 26 11.51 -7.73 -14.90
N ALA A 27 12.54 -7.69 -14.06
CA ALA A 27 12.44 -8.10 -12.65
C ALA A 27 12.55 -6.88 -11.72
N GLY A 28 11.76 -5.85 -11.98
CA GLY A 28 11.70 -4.66 -11.14
C GLY A 28 11.22 -5.05 -9.74
N LEU A 29 12.14 -5.09 -8.77
CA LEU A 29 11.85 -5.26 -7.35
C LEU A 29 10.72 -4.29 -6.97
N ILE A 30 9.48 -4.78 -6.86
CA ILE A 30 8.36 -3.87 -6.83
C ILE A 30 8.44 -3.05 -5.55
N ASN A 31 8.39 -1.73 -5.69
CA ASN A 31 8.45 -0.84 -4.55
C ASN A 31 7.13 -0.89 -3.75
N TRP A 32 7.02 -1.88 -2.86
CA TRP A 32 5.87 -2.05 -1.98
C TRP A 32 5.59 -0.85 -1.08
N SER A 33 6.60 -0.02 -0.75
CA SER A 33 6.36 1.22 -0.02
C SER A 33 5.55 2.20 -0.88
N ALA A 34 5.86 2.30 -2.17
CA ALA A 34 5.10 3.14 -3.09
C ALA A 34 3.67 2.60 -3.31
N VAL A 35 3.51 1.28 -3.42
CA VAL A 35 2.19 0.63 -3.53
C VAL A 35 1.35 0.90 -2.26
N CYS A 36 1.92 0.68 -1.07
CA CYS A 36 1.24 0.93 0.19
C CYS A 36 0.84 2.40 0.36
N ARG A 37 1.68 3.36 -0.06
CA ARG A 37 1.34 4.79 -0.08
C ARG A 37 0.20 5.11 -1.04
N LYS A 38 0.19 4.49 -2.24
CA LYS A 38 -0.91 4.67 -3.19
C LYS A 38 -2.22 4.08 -2.67
N LEU A 39 -2.16 3.00 -1.91
CA LEU A 39 -3.33 2.35 -1.31
C LEU A 39 -3.77 2.99 0.02
N ASP A 40 -2.96 3.89 0.59
CA ASP A 40 -3.15 4.49 1.92
C ASP A 40 -3.21 3.44 3.06
N VAL A 41 -2.30 2.45 3.00
CA VAL A 41 -2.25 1.33 3.96
C VAL A 41 -0.86 1.23 4.57
N LYS A 42 -0.77 0.85 5.85
CA LYS A 42 0.51 0.56 6.50
C LYS A 42 1.15 -0.68 5.86
N ARG A 43 2.46 -0.63 5.61
CA ARG A 43 3.17 -1.73 4.96
C ARG A 43 3.09 -3.05 5.75
N SER A 44 3.11 -2.97 7.07
CA SER A 44 2.97 -4.13 7.95
C SER A 44 1.62 -4.81 7.79
N THR A 45 0.52 -4.06 7.80
CA THR A 45 -0.84 -4.61 7.67
C THR A 45 -1.10 -5.16 6.27
N PHE A 46 -0.53 -4.52 5.23
CA PHE A 46 -0.57 -5.04 3.87
C PHE A 46 0.14 -6.39 3.77
N LEU A 47 1.38 -6.49 4.27
CA LEU A 47 2.17 -7.73 4.23
C LEU A 47 1.53 -8.85 5.05
N SER A 48 0.97 -8.55 6.23
CA SER A 48 0.21 -9.54 7.01
C SER A 48 -1.00 -10.07 6.25
N LYS A 49 -1.71 -9.21 5.51
CA LYS A 49 -2.85 -9.64 4.69
C LYS A 49 -2.40 -10.49 3.50
N VAL A 50 -1.32 -10.09 2.82
CA VAL A 50 -0.72 -10.89 1.73
C VAL A 50 -0.34 -12.28 2.23
N ALA A 51 0.22 -12.41 3.44
CA ALA A 51 0.54 -13.70 4.02
C ALA A 51 -0.70 -14.57 4.32
N SER A 52 -1.85 -13.95 4.60
CA SER A 52 -3.09 -14.66 4.95
C SER A 52 -3.93 -15.12 3.75
N VAL A 53 -4.04 -14.31 2.69
CA VAL A 53 -4.96 -14.55 1.56
C VAL A 53 -4.27 -14.58 0.19
N GLY A 54 -2.95 -14.40 0.16
CA GLY A 54 -2.19 -14.25 -1.08
C GLY A 54 -2.16 -12.82 -1.61
N LEU A 55 -1.27 -12.58 -2.58
CA LEU A 55 -0.95 -11.24 -3.08
C LEU A 55 -2.12 -10.59 -3.82
N GLU A 56 -2.71 -11.30 -4.78
CA GLU A 56 -3.77 -10.76 -5.63
C GLU A 56 -5.03 -10.41 -4.83
N ALA A 57 -5.47 -11.31 -3.96
CA ALA A 57 -6.61 -11.08 -3.09
C ALA A 57 -6.38 -9.90 -2.13
N ALA A 58 -5.17 -9.74 -1.61
CA ALA A 58 -4.83 -8.60 -0.76
C ALA A 58 -4.86 -7.27 -1.54
N ILE A 59 -4.35 -7.24 -2.77
CA ILE A 59 -4.39 -6.04 -3.62
C ILE A 59 -5.85 -5.68 -3.96
N LEU A 60 -6.66 -6.66 -4.37
CA LEU A 60 -8.07 -6.45 -4.67
C LEU A 60 -8.83 -5.88 -3.45
N HIS A 61 -8.62 -6.46 -2.27
CA HIS A 61 -9.25 -5.98 -1.04
C HIS A 61 -8.90 -4.51 -0.70
N TYR A 62 -7.63 -4.12 -0.75
CA TYR A 62 -7.26 -2.75 -0.40
C TYR A 62 -7.60 -1.73 -1.50
N THR A 63 -7.64 -2.15 -2.76
CA THR A 63 -8.09 -1.28 -3.86
C THR A 63 -9.59 -1.02 -3.81
N THR A 64 -10.41 -2.02 -3.47
CA THR A 64 -11.86 -1.83 -3.28
C THR A 64 -12.16 -0.94 -2.09
N LEU A 65 -11.48 -1.14 -0.95
CA LEU A 65 -11.60 -0.28 0.22
C LEU A 65 -11.27 1.18 -0.11
N LYS A 66 -10.19 1.41 -0.88
CA LYS A 66 -9.83 2.77 -1.28
C LYS A 66 -10.91 3.40 -2.16
N LYS A 67 -11.41 2.68 -3.17
CA LYS A 67 -12.50 3.17 -4.04
C LYS A 67 -13.76 3.51 -3.24
N GLN A 68 -14.11 2.69 -2.25
CA GLN A 68 -15.24 2.98 -1.36
C GLN A 68 -15.02 4.28 -0.58
N ARG A 69 -13.82 4.50 -0.03
CA ARG A 69 -13.48 5.75 0.68
C ARG A 69 -13.54 6.96 -0.24
N ASP A 70 -13.00 6.85 -1.45
CA ASP A 70 -13.02 7.95 -2.43
C ASP A 70 -14.47 8.28 -2.84
N VAL A 71 -15.33 7.27 -3.06
CA VAL A 71 -16.75 7.47 -3.35
C VAL A 71 -17.47 8.15 -2.16
N LEU A 72 -17.24 7.66 -0.94
CA LEU A 72 -17.81 8.25 0.27
C LEU A 72 -17.39 9.72 0.47
N ALA A 73 -16.17 10.09 0.09
CA ALA A 73 -15.69 11.47 0.16
C ALA A 73 -16.36 12.39 -0.87
N THR A 74 -16.91 11.84 -1.96
CA THR A 74 -17.55 12.61 -3.04
C THR A 74 -19.08 12.71 -2.93
N MET A 75 -19.72 11.90 -2.07
CA MET A 75 -21.19 11.91 -1.92
C MET A 75 -21.67 12.81 -0.77
N PRO A 76 -22.84 13.46 -0.90
CA PRO A 76 -23.46 14.21 0.19
C PRO A 76 -23.87 13.28 1.35
N GLU A 77 -23.86 13.78 2.60
CA GLU A 77 -23.98 13.01 3.85
C GLU A 77 -25.16 12.02 3.90
N LYS A 78 -26.28 12.34 3.22
CA LYS A 78 -27.47 11.50 3.17
C LYS A 78 -27.26 10.20 2.39
N ASP A 79 -26.48 10.23 1.31
CA ASP A 79 -26.24 9.06 0.46
C ASP A 79 -25.08 8.20 0.99
N ALA A 80 -24.15 8.81 1.73
CA ALA A 80 -23.07 8.11 2.42
C ALA A 80 -23.59 7.14 3.50
N ALA A 81 -24.62 7.53 4.26
CA ALA A 81 -25.22 6.67 5.28
C ALA A 81 -25.92 5.44 4.67
N ALA A 82 -26.61 5.61 3.54
CA ALA A 82 -27.25 4.50 2.81
C ALA A 82 -26.21 3.53 2.24
N PHE A 83 -25.10 4.04 1.71
CA PHE A 83 -23.98 3.22 1.21
C PHE A 83 -23.30 2.43 2.34
N LEU A 84 -23.09 3.05 3.51
CA LEU A 84 -22.54 2.37 4.68
C LEU A 84 -23.46 1.24 5.16
N ALA A 85 -24.77 1.48 5.19
CA ALA A 85 -25.76 0.48 5.57
C ALA A 85 -25.77 -0.72 4.61
N ALA A 86 -25.70 -0.47 3.30
CA ALA A 86 -25.60 -1.53 2.29
C ALA A 86 -24.30 -2.35 2.41
N CYS A 87 -23.17 -1.69 2.69
CA CYS A 87 -21.90 -2.37 2.91
C CYS A 87 -21.93 -3.27 4.16
N ASN A 88 -22.50 -2.79 5.27
CA ASN A 88 -22.63 -3.58 6.50
C ASN A 88 -23.56 -4.79 6.33
N ALA A 89 -24.66 -4.64 5.57
CA ALA A 89 -25.56 -5.75 5.25
C ALA A 89 -24.88 -6.84 4.41
N ASN A 90 -23.93 -6.48 3.55
CA ASN A 90 -23.18 -7.46 2.75
C ASN A 90 -22.18 -8.26 3.61
N ILE A 91 -21.58 -7.64 4.63
CA ILE A 91 -20.66 -8.32 5.56
C ILE A 91 -21.40 -9.37 6.39
N SER A 92 -22.62 -9.08 6.87
CA SER A 92 -23.42 -10.04 7.64
C SER A 92 -23.80 -11.28 6.83
N ASN A 93 -24.09 -11.13 5.53
CA ASN A 93 -24.46 -12.26 4.66
C ASN A 93 -23.27 -13.20 4.37
N ASN A 94 -22.05 -12.66 4.32
CA ASN A 94 -20.83 -13.45 4.13
C ASN A 94 -20.31 -14.12 5.41
N ALA A 95 -20.83 -13.77 6.58
CA ALA A 95 -20.48 -14.39 7.87
C ALA A 95 -21.35 -15.63 8.20
N THR A 96 -22.44 -15.83 7.44
CA THR A 96 -23.40 -16.93 7.62
C THR A 96 -23.18 -18.13 6.70
N HIS A 97 -22.05 -18.20 5.98
CA HIS A 97 -21.74 -19.29 5.05
C HIS A 97 -20.34 -19.87 5.25
#